data_AF-A0A7X6DUC2-F1
#
_entry.id   AF-A0A7X6DUC2-F1
#
_cell.length_a   1.000
_cell.length_b   1.000
_cell.length_c   1.000
_cell.angle_alpha   90.00
_cell.angle_beta   90.00
_cell.angle_gamma   90.00
#
_symmetry.space_group_name_H-M   'P 1'
#
loop_
_entity.id
_entity.type
_entity.pdbx_description
1 polymer ?
#
loop_
_entity_poly.entity_id
_entity_poly.type
_entity_poly.pdbx_seq_one_letter_code
_entity_poly.pdbx_strand_id
1 'polypeptide(L)' 'MSQTRLKEQSGNPEASEMISNLLGDHEAVIRFLRDDLTTCAEKHNDMGTSDFLTGLMEQHEKMAWMLRVFLHGQR' A
#
# COMPACT_ATOMS: atom_id res chain seq x y z
N MET A 1 0.76 12.13 19.07
CA MET A 1 0.72 12.14 17.60
C MET A 1 1.06 10.74 17.13
N SER A 2 0.26 10.13 16.24
CA SER A 2 0.60 8.84 15.63
C SER A 2 1.71 9.10 14.61
N GLN A 3 2.84 8.39 14.72
CA GLN A 3 3.97 8.50 13.77
C GLN A 3 3.77 7.62 12.52
N THR A 4 2.67 6.86 12.46
CA THR A 4 2.35 5.93 11.38
C THR A 4 0.90 6.12 10.89
N ARG A 5 0.67 5.77 9.62
CA ARG A 5 -0.66 5.80 8.98
C ARG A 5 -1.38 4.45 8.99
N LEU A 6 -0.63 3.35 9.08
CA LEU A 6 -1.17 2.00 9.24
C LEU A 6 -1.49 1.71 10.70
N LYS A 7 -2.48 0.83 10.91
CA LYS A 7 -2.88 0.37 12.24
C LYS A 7 -2.39 -1.05 12.43
N GLU A 8 -1.76 -1.30 13.57
CA GLU A 8 -1.42 -2.66 13.98
C GLU A 8 -2.69 -3.47 14.23
N GLN A 9 -2.66 -4.74 13.82
CA GLN A 9 -3.67 -5.71 14.22
C GLN A 9 -3.16 -6.54 15.39
N SER A 10 -4.04 -6.74 16.38
CA SER A 10 -3.78 -7.61 17.52
C SER A 10 -4.39 -8.99 17.31
N GLY A 11 -3.72 -10.02 17.83
CA GLY A 11 -4.22 -11.40 17.83
C GLY A 11 -3.50 -12.29 16.81
N ASN A 12 -4.06 -13.47 16.58
CA ASN A 12 -3.52 -14.45 15.63
C ASN A 12 -4.66 -14.95 14.72
N PRO A 13 -5.03 -14.18 13.69
CA PRO A 13 -6.13 -14.53 12.79
C PRO A 13 -5.80 -15.76 11.93
N GLU A 14 -6.80 -16.30 11.24
CA GLU A 14 -6.58 -17.40 10.30
C GLU A 14 -5.71 -16.96 9.12
N ALA A 15 -5.01 -17.89 8.47
CA ALA A 15 -4.06 -17.57 7.41
C ALA A 15 -4.69 -16.79 6.23
N SER A 16 -5.94 -17.09 5.87
CA SER A 16 -6.66 -16.36 4.82
C SER A 16 -6.97 -14.91 5.23
N GLU A 17 -7.28 -14.69 6.51
CA GLU A 17 -7.51 -13.36 7.06
C GLU A 17 -6.20 -12.57 7.15
N MET A 18 -5.08 -13.20 7.55
CA MET A 18 -3.75 -12.57 7.51
C MET A 18 -3.40 -12.03 6.11
N ILE A 19 -3.66 -12.82 5.06
CA ILE A 19 -3.40 -12.43 3.68
C ILE A 19 -4.35 -11.32 3.22
N SER A 20 -5.62 -11.39 3.61
CA SER A 20 -6.60 -10.33 3.34
C SER A 20 -6.19 -9.00 4.00
N ASN A 21 -5.67 -9.06 5.22
CA ASN A 21 -5.20 -7.89 5.94
C ASN A 21 -3.96 -7.29 5.28
N LEU A 22 -2.98 -8.13 4.92
CA LEU A 22 -1.78 -7.69 4.21
C LEU A 22 -2.11 -7.05 2.84
N LEU A 23 -3.10 -7.58 2.12
CA LEU A 23 -3.62 -6.95 0.91
C LEU A 23 -4.18 -5.56 1.21
N GLY A 24 -4.99 -5.43 2.26
CA GLY A 24 -5.56 -4.14 2.68
C GLY A 24 -4.48 -3.11 3.05
N ASP A 25 -3.40 -3.54 3.69
CA ASP A 25 -2.26 -2.68 4.03
C ASP A 25 -1.53 -2.16 2.78
N HIS A 26 -1.27 -3.04 1.80
CA HIS A 26 -0.71 -2.60 0.52
C HIS A 26 -1.63 -1.61 -0.21
N GLU A 27 -2.95 -1.84 -0.21
CA GLU A 27 -3.93 -0.90 -0.79
C GLU A 27 -3.99 0.44 -0.04
N ALA A 28 -3.77 0.44 1.28
CA ALA A 28 -3.63 1.67 2.04
C ALA A 28 -2.35 2.43 1.68
N VAL A 29 -1.21 1.74 1.60
CA VAL A 29 0.07 2.34 1.18
C VAL A 29 0.00 2.93 -0.22
N ILE A 30 -0.65 2.25 -1.18
CA ILE A 30 -0.86 2.76 -2.54
C ILE A 30 -1.62 4.09 -2.53
N ARG A 31 -2.71 4.18 -1.75
CA ARG A 31 -3.48 5.43 -1.62
C ARG A 31 -2.63 6.56 -1.02
N PHE A 32 -1.86 6.25 0.02
CA PHE A 32 -0.96 7.20 0.64
C PHE A 32 0.12 7.71 -0.32
N LEU A 33 0.76 6.81 -1.07
CA LEU A 33 1.76 7.19 -2.07
C LEU A 33 1.16 8.05 -3.18
N ARG A 34 -0.07 7.78 -3.60
CA ARG A 34 -0.78 8.59 -4.60
C ARG A 34 -1.06 10.02 -4.12
N ASP A 35 -1.41 10.20 -2.85
CA ASP A 35 -1.58 11.54 -2.28
C ASP A 35 -0.24 12.26 -2.10
N ASP A 36 0.78 11.53 -1.65
CA ASP A 36 2.12 12.06 -1.39
C ASP A 36 2.82 12.48 -2.71
N LEU A 37 2.70 11.69 -3.78
CA LEU A 37 3.29 12.02 -5.08
C LEU A 37 2.65 13.28 -5.69
N THR A 38 1.32 13.43 -5.61
CA THR A 38 0.63 14.65 -6.04
C THR A 38 1.12 15.85 -5.23
N THR A 39 1.32 15.68 -3.93
CA THR A 39 1.86 16.74 -3.06
C THR A 39 3.30 17.13 -3.47
N CYS A 40 4.17 16.16 -3.71
CA CYS A 40 5.54 16.41 -4.17
C CYS A 40 5.57 17.14 -5.52
N ALA A 41 4.80 16.67 -6.50
CA ALA A 41 4.76 17.25 -7.84
C ALA A 41 4.14 18.65 -7.85
N GLU A 42 2.96 18.83 -7.26
CA GLU A 42 2.18 20.07 -7.45
C GLU A 42 2.53 21.15 -6.42
N LYS A 43 2.69 20.77 -5.15
CA LYS A 43 2.91 21.74 -4.07
C LYS A 43 4.39 22.09 -3.91
N HIS A 44 5.27 21.12 -4.12
CA HIS A 44 6.70 21.28 -3.90
C HIS A 44 7.51 21.38 -5.20
N ASN A 45 6.89 21.12 -6.36
CA ASN A 45 7.55 21.07 -7.67
C ASN A 45 8.77 20.14 -7.67
N ASP A 46 8.72 19.08 -6.86
CA ASP A 46 9.75 18.07 -6.69
C ASP A 46 9.39 16.82 -7.50
N MET A 47 9.66 16.92 -8.79
CA MET A 47 9.38 15.83 -9.74
C MET A 47 10.25 14.60 -9.49
N GLY A 48 11.46 14.77 -8.93
CA GLY A 48 12.36 13.66 -8.64
C GLY A 48 11.82 12.77 -7.52
N THR A 49 11.35 13.39 -6.43
CA THR A 49 10.68 12.64 -5.34
C THR A 49 9.35 12.07 -5.80
N SER A 50 8.56 12.79 -6.60
CA SER A 50 7.32 12.26 -7.17
C SER A 50 7.54 11.01 -8.03
N ASP A 51 8.57 11.00 -8.87
CA ASP A 51 8.93 9.84 -9.70
C ASP A 51 9.40 8.65 -8.83
N PHE A 52 10.22 8.92 -7.81
CA PHE A 52 10.63 7.91 -6.83
C PHE A 52 9.43 7.26 -6.12
N LEU A 53 8.47 8.07 -5.65
CA LEU A 53 7.24 7.58 -5.01
C LEU A 53 6.36 6.79 -5.99
N THR A 54 6.36 7.17 -7.27
CA THR A 54 5.65 6.43 -8.33
C THR A 54 6.22 5.02 -8.48
N GLY A 55 7.55 4.88 -8.52
CA GLY A 55 8.20 3.56 -8.56
C GLY A 55 7.87 2.68 -7.34
N LEU A 56 7.79 3.27 -6.14
CA LEU A 56 7.34 2.54 -4.94
C LEU A 56 5.87 2.11 -5.04
N MET A 57 5.00 2.97 -5.59
CA MET A 57 3.59 2.67 -5.77
C MET A 57 3.41 1.45 -6.70
N GLU A 58 4.13 1.39 -7.82
CA GLU A 58 4.10 0.26 -8.74
C GLU A 58 4.50 -1.07 -8.07
N GLN A 59 5.51 -1.05 -7.19
CA GLN A 59 5.91 -2.23 -6.43
C GLN A 59 4.79 -2.72 -5.50
N HIS A 60 4.11 -1.81 -4.81
CA HIS A 60 2.97 -2.15 -3.96
C HIS A 60 1.75 -2.63 -4.75
N GLU A 61 1.46 -2.04 -5.90
CA GLU A 61 0.40 -2.51 -6.80
C GLU A 61 0.65 -3.94 -7.28
N LYS A 62 1.90 -4.27 -7.61
CA LYS A 62 2.30 -5.64 -7.98
C LYS A 62 2.09 -6.63 -6.82
N MET A 63 2.49 -6.27 -5.60
CA MET A 63 2.27 -7.10 -4.42
C MET A 63 0.78 -7.31 -4.14
N ALA A 64 -0.01 -6.23 -4.17
CA ALA A 64 -1.47 -6.30 -4.00
C ALA A 64 -2.13 -7.20 -5.06
N TRP A 65 -1.69 -7.11 -6.31
CA TRP A 65 -2.16 -7.99 -7.38
C TRP A 65 -1.90 -9.48 -7.08
N MET A 66 -0.69 -9.83 -6.65
CA MET A 66 -0.35 -11.22 -6.32
C MET A 66 -1.22 -11.77 -5.18
N LEU A 67 -1.43 -10.98 -4.12
CA LEU A 67 -2.25 -11.39 -2.98
C LEU A 67 -3.72 -11.56 -3.37
N ARG A 68 -4.23 -10.68 -4.25
CA ARG A 68 -5.61 -10.77 -4.76
C ARG A 68 -5.81 -12.05 -5.59
N VAL A 69 -4.85 -12.38 -6.45
CA VAL A 69 -4.87 -13.65 -7.23
C VAL A 69 -4.84 -14.85 -6.30
N PHE A 70 -3.99 -14.84 -5.27
CA PHE A 70 -3.91 -15.91 -4.29
C PHE A 70 -5.26 -16.14 -3.58
N LEU A 71 -5.88 -15.07 -3.06
CA LEU A 71 -7.18 -15.16 -2.37
C LEU A 71 -8.31 -15.63 -3.29
N HIS A 72 -8.30 -15.23 -4.56
CA HIS A 72 -9.28 -15.69 -5.54
C HIS A 72 -9.11 -17.17 -5.92
N GLY A 73 -7.87 -17.69 -5.88
CA GLY A 73 -7.56 -19.09 -6.16
C GLY A 73 -7.89 -20.07 -5.03
N GLN A 74 -8.22 -19.57 -3.82
CA GLN A 74 -8.66 -20.40 -2.68
C GLN A 74 -10.18 -20.65 -2.65
N ARG A 75 -10.93 -20.17 -3.64
CA ARG A 75 -12.39 -20.38 -3.75
C ARG A 75 -12.74 -21.61 -4.57
#